data_AF-A5AFA9-F1
#
_entry.id   AF-A5AFA9-F1
#
_cell.length_a   1.000
_cell.length_b   1.000
_cell.length_c   1.000
_cell.angle_alpha   90.00
_cell.angle_beta   90.00
_cell.angle_gamma   90.00
#
_symmetry.space_group_name_H-M   'P 1'
#
loop_
_entity.id
_entity.type
_entity.pdbx_description
1 polymer ?
#
loop_
_entity_poly.entity_id
_entity_poly.type
_entity_poly.pdbx_seq_one_letter_code
_entity_poly.pdbx_strand_id
1 'polypeptide(L)'
;MVPLVWTNTCSNHPLYRESEFVDENALGVRNAAQRKLLDEPGIPAEDAPVGQFTSFGCMLYKAPSDGEWGEHERDYRLFIVRDVNVNPKP
;
A
#
# COMPACT_ATOMS: atom_id res chain seq x y z
N MET A 1 -5.38 -1.83 10.04
CA MET A 1 -6.76 -1.68 9.53
C MET A 1 -7.62 -1.21 10.66
N VAL A 2 -8.24 -0.04 10.50
CA VAL A 2 -9.22 0.50 11.46
C VAL A 2 -10.61 0.07 10.99
N PRO A 3 -11.37 -0.73 11.77
CA PRO A 3 -12.67 -1.23 11.35
C PRO A 3 -13.68 -0.11 11.08
N LEU A 4 -14.54 -0.29 10.07
CA LEU A 4 -15.68 0.61 9.76
C LEU A 4 -15.33 2.06 9.41
N VAL A 5 -14.09 2.32 8.96
CA VAL A 5 -13.65 3.64 8.51
C VAL A 5 -13.42 3.64 7.00
N TRP A 6 -13.90 4.68 6.32
CA TRP A 6 -13.56 4.93 4.92
C TRP A 6 -12.12 5.41 4.81
N THR A 7 -11.34 4.77 3.95
CA THR A 7 -9.92 5.10 3.70
C THR A 7 -9.61 5.12 2.20
N ASN A 8 -8.35 5.33 1.86
CA ASN A 8 -7.83 5.27 0.50
C ASN A 8 -7.91 3.84 -0.11
N THR A 9 -7.46 3.69 -1.34
CA THR A 9 -7.57 2.43 -2.11
C THR A 9 -6.96 1.21 -1.42
N CYS A 10 -5.79 1.36 -0.80
CA CYS A 10 -5.07 0.30 -0.10
C CYS A 10 -4.00 0.94 0.79
N SER A 11 -3.92 0.50 2.06
CA SER A 11 -2.87 0.91 3.00
C SER A 11 -2.32 -0.33 3.71
N ASN A 12 -1.02 -0.54 3.61
CA ASN A 12 -0.35 -1.71 4.18
C ASN A 12 1.17 -1.51 4.27
N HIS A 13 1.87 -2.49 4.82
CA HIS A 13 3.30 -2.42 5.09
C HIS A 13 4.13 -3.24 4.08
N PRO A 14 5.30 -2.71 3.67
CA PRO A 14 6.36 -3.53 3.13
C PRO A 14 6.78 -4.61 4.14
N LEU A 15 6.96 -5.82 3.68
CA LEU A 15 7.47 -6.94 4.47
C LEU A 15 8.99 -6.86 4.60
N TYR A 16 9.52 -7.41 5.69
CA TYR A 16 10.96 -7.58 5.87
C TYR A 16 11.49 -8.73 4.99
N ARG A 17 11.59 -8.48 3.68
CA ARG A 17 12.12 -9.39 2.66
C ARG A 17 12.82 -8.61 1.56
N GLU A 18 13.77 -9.26 0.89
CA GLU A 18 14.66 -8.59 -0.09
C GLU A 18 13.90 -7.78 -1.16
N SER A 19 12.81 -8.32 -1.70
CA SER A 19 12.03 -7.63 -2.73
C SER A 19 11.28 -6.39 -2.24
N GLU A 20 11.05 -6.25 -0.94
CA GLU A 20 10.31 -5.13 -0.33
C GLU A 20 11.20 -4.21 0.51
N PHE A 21 12.51 -4.52 0.57
CA PHE A 21 13.51 -3.77 1.33
C PHE A 21 14.47 -2.96 0.42
N VAL A 22 14.05 -2.69 -0.82
CA VAL A 22 14.83 -1.90 -1.79
C VAL A 22 14.43 -0.43 -1.72
N ASP A 23 15.34 0.41 -1.20
CA ASP A 23 15.10 1.85 -1.05
C ASP A 23 15.15 2.62 -2.37
N GLU A 24 15.91 2.14 -3.35
CA GLU A 24 16.10 2.83 -4.63
C GLU A 24 14.76 3.10 -5.31
N ASN A 25 14.48 4.39 -5.57
CA ASN A 25 13.22 4.84 -6.15
C ASN A 25 11.96 4.29 -5.42
N ALA A 26 12.06 4.03 -4.12
CA ALA A 26 11.02 3.38 -3.32
C ALA A 26 10.50 2.06 -3.94
N LEU A 27 11.37 1.28 -4.60
CA LEU A 27 10.99 0.05 -5.28
C LEU A 27 10.36 -0.97 -4.32
N GLY A 28 10.91 -1.11 -3.12
CA GLY A 28 10.39 -2.05 -2.12
C GLY A 28 8.95 -1.76 -1.73
N VAL A 29 8.61 -0.48 -1.53
CA VAL A 29 7.24 -0.05 -1.22
C VAL A 29 6.31 -0.25 -2.42
N ARG A 30 6.77 0.04 -3.64
CA ARG A 30 5.96 -0.19 -4.86
C ARG A 30 5.68 -1.68 -5.09
N ASN A 31 6.64 -2.56 -4.77
CA ASN A 31 6.45 -4.01 -4.78
C ASN A 31 5.41 -4.45 -3.74
N ALA A 32 5.48 -3.90 -2.52
CA ALA A 32 4.51 -4.16 -1.47
C ALA A 32 3.09 -3.73 -1.90
N ALA A 33 2.96 -2.55 -2.52
CA ALA A 33 1.68 -2.04 -3.01
C ALA A 33 1.07 -2.94 -4.08
N GLN A 34 1.83 -3.36 -5.10
CA GLN A 34 1.32 -4.29 -6.11
C GLN A 34 0.84 -5.61 -5.49
N ARG A 35 1.61 -6.20 -4.57
CA ARG A 35 1.19 -7.42 -3.85
C ARG A 35 -0.12 -7.20 -3.11
N LYS A 36 -0.24 -6.08 -2.40
CA LYS A 36 -1.38 -5.80 -1.54
C LYS A 36 -2.65 -5.45 -2.30
N LEU A 37 -2.52 -4.83 -3.47
CA LEU A 37 -3.63 -4.63 -4.40
C LEU A 37 -4.19 -5.97 -4.90
N LEU A 38 -3.38 -7.01 -5.06
CA LEU A 38 -3.88 -8.36 -5.36
C LEU A 38 -4.55 -9.03 -4.15
N ASP A 39 -4.06 -8.78 -2.94
CA ASP A 39 -4.58 -9.43 -1.74
C ASP A 39 -5.92 -8.83 -1.27
N GLU A 40 -6.07 -7.51 -1.36
CA GLU A 40 -7.23 -6.79 -0.81
C GLU A 40 -8.32 -6.56 -1.89
N PRO A 41 -8.16 -5.63 -2.86
CA PRO A 41 -9.16 -5.43 -3.90
C PRO A 41 -9.08 -6.47 -5.05
N GLY A 42 -8.11 -7.39 -5.04
CA GLY A 42 -7.97 -8.41 -6.07
C GLY A 42 -7.53 -7.90 -7.44
N ILE A 43 -6.83 -6.77 -7.48
CA ILE A 43 -6.30 -6.17 -8.72
C ILE A 43 -5.07 -6.98 -9.17
N PRO A 44 -5.07 -7.54 -10.38
CA PRO A 44 -3.96 -8.36 -10.85
C PRO A 44 -2.75 -7.50 -11.22
N ALA A 45 -1.56 -8.10 -11.21
CA ALA A 45 -0.30 -7.37 -11.38
C ALA A 45 -0.16 -6.69 -12.75
N GLU A 46 -0.78 -7.25 -13.80
CA GLU A 46 -0.88 -6.65 -15.13
C GLU A 46 -1.63 -5.31 -15.14
N ASP A 47 -2.60 -5.15 -14.25
CA ASP A 47 -3.41 -3.94 -14.13
C ASP A 47 -2.75 -2.89 -13.24
N ALA A 48 -1.80 -3.29 -12.37
CA ALA A 48 -1.02 -2.40 -11.53
C ALA A 48 0.50 -2.65 -11.61
N PRO A 49 1.18 -2.39 -12.74
CA PRO A 49 2.62 -2.65 -12.88
C PRO A 49 3.46 -1.77 -11.95
N VAL A 50 4.39 -2.36 -11.20
CA VAL A 50 5.29 -1.67 -10.24
C VAL A 50 5.95 -0.41 -10.81
N GLY A 51 6.39 -0.46 -12.07
CA GLY A 51 7.08 0.65 -12.74
C GLY A 51 6.20 1.87 -13.00
N GLN A 52 4.87 1.76 -12.88
CA GLN A 52 3.94 2.85 -13.15
C GLN A 52 3.44 3.58 -11.90
N PHE A 53 3.83 3.12 -10.71
CA PHE A 53 3.56 3.88 -9.50
C PHE A 53 4.42 5.14 -9.44
N THR A 54 3.76 6.25 -9.16
CA THR A 54 4.42 7.52 -8.84
C THR A 54 4.53 7.66 -7.33
N SER A 55 5.77 7.74 -6.83
CA SER A 55 6.05 7.99 -5.41
C SER A 55 6.09 9.49 -5.16
N PHE A 56 5.13 10.03 -4.39
CA PHE A 56 5.06 11.47 -4.11
C PHE A 56 5.92 11.88 -2.91
N GLY A 57 6.09 10.99 -1.93
CA GLY A 57 6.93 11.22 -0.76
C GLY A 57 6.40 10.51 0.48
N CYS A 58 7.09 10.73 1.60
CA CYS A 58 6.75 10.12 2.88
C CYS A 58 6.05 11.10 3.83
N MET A 59 5.24 10.58 4.74
CA MET A 59 4.66 11.32 5.86
C MET A 59 4.87 10.51 7.15
N LEU A 60 5.44 11.12 8.18
CA LEU A 60 5.52 10.51 9.49
C LEU A 60 4.29 10.91 10.30
N TYR A 61 3.49 9.94 10.73
CA TYR A 61 2.29 10.20 11.54
C TYR A 61 2.14 9.20 12.68
N LYS A 62 1.33 9.59 13.67
CA LYS A 62 0.88 8.73 14.76
C LYS A 62 -0.61 8.95 14.98
N ALA A 63 -1.39 7.89 15.01
CA ALA A 63 -2.84 7.95 15.17
C ALA A 63 -3.33 6.82 16.09
N PRO A 64 -4.04 7.11 17.18
CA PRO A 64 -4.71 6.08 17.97
C PRO A 64 -5.94 5.53 17.20
N SER A 65 -6.18 4.23 17.30
CA SER A 65 -7.41 3.57 16.81
C SER A 65 -8.39 3.35 17.97
N ASP A 66 -7.94 2.67 19.02
CA ASP A 66 -8.66 2.53 20.28
C ASP A 66 -7.69 2.70 21.48
N GLY A 67 -8.14 2.37 22.70
CA GLY A 67 -7.32 2.52 23.91
C GLY A 67 -6.06 1.65 23.93
N GLU A 68 -5.95 0.64 23.07
CA GLU A 68 -4.84 -0.33 23.01
C GLU A 68 -4.11 -0.31 21.66
N TRP A 69 -4.82 -0.06 20.56
CA TRP A 69 -4.32 -0.15 19.20
C TRP A 69 -4.15 1.21 18.54
N GLY A 70 -3.14 1.35 17.69
CA GLY A 70 -2.90 2.55 16.90
C GLY A 70 -1.80 2.35 15.87
N GLU A 71 -1.58 3.39 15.07
CA GLU A 71 -0.58 3.44 14.01
C GLU A 71 0.51 4.45 14.36
N HIS A 72 1.75 4.14 14.00
CA HIS A 72 2.89 5.05 14.08
C HIS A 72 3.82 4.73 12.92
N GLU A 73 3.67 5.48 11.83
CA GLU A 73 4.17 5.06 10.53
C GLU A 73 4.89 6.19 9.81
N ARG A 74 5.98 5.81 9.13
CA ARG A 74 6.51 6.59 8.02
C ARG A 74 5.87 6.07 6.75
N ASP A 75 4.76 6.68 6.38
CA ASP A 75 3.89 6.23 5.30
C ASP A 75 4.33 6.80 3.96
N TYR A 76 4.38 5.93 2.95
CA TYR A 76 4.78 6.25 1.59
C TYR A 76 3.54 6.40 0.71
N ARG A 77 3.35 7.62 0.18
CA ARG A 77 2.21 7.91 -0.69
C ARG A 77 2.53 7.57 -2.12
N LEU A 78 1.86 6.53 -2.63
CA LEU A 78 1.95 6.05 -4.00
C LEU A 78 0.68 6.39 -4.78
N PHE A 79 0.84 6.82 -6.03
CA PHE A 79 -0.25 7.09 -6.95
C PHE A 79 -0.14 6.23 -8.20
N ILE A 80 -1.27 5.75 -8.69
CA ILE A 80 -1.41 5.10 -9.98
C ILE A 80 -2.77 5.49 -10.57
N VAL A 81 -2.81 5.80 -11.87
CA VAL A 81 -4.04 6.15 -12.59
C VAL A 81 -4.18 5.18 -13.74
N ARG A 82 -5.08 4.20 -13.59
CA ARG A 82 -5.35 3.15 -14.57
C ARG A 82 -6.79 2.68 -14.42
N ASP A 83 -7.37 2.22 -15.52
CA ASP A 83 -8.54 1.35 -15.48
C ASP A 83 -8.06 -0.05 -15.06
N VAL A 84 -8.71 -0.62 -14.05
CA VAL A 84 -8.29 -1.89 -13.43
C VAL A 84 -9.48 -2.80 -13.18
N ASN A 85 -9.25 -4.10 -13.25
CA ASN A 85 -10.24 -5.10 -12.84
C ASN A 85 -10.14 -5.33 -11.33
N VAL A 86 -11.26 -5.15 -10.63
CA VAL A 86 -11.36 -5.31 -9.18
C VAL A 86 -12.13 -6.60 -8.88
N ASN A 87 -11.53 -7.49 -8.10
CA ASN A 87 -12.12 -8.76 -7.70
C ASN A 87 -11.85 -9.05 -6.22
N PRO A 88 -12.53 -8.35 -5.29
CA PRO A 88 -12.22 -8.41 -3.87
C PRO A 88 -12.39 -9.82 -3.33
N LYS A 89 -11.41 -10.29 -2.54
CA LYS A 89 -11.52 -11.59 -1.87
C LYS A 89 -12.52 -11.45 -0.70
N PRO A 90 -13.49 -12.37 -0.55
CA PRO A 90 -14.40 -12.40 0.60
C PRO A 90 -13.68 -12.71 1.91
#